data_AF-A0AAE0G2J5-F1
#
_entry.id   AF-A0AAE0G2J5-F1
#
_cell.length_a   1.000
_cell.length_b   1.000
_cell.length_c   1.000
_cell.angle_alpha   90.00
_cell.angle_beta   90.00
_cell.angle_gamma   90.00
#
_symmetry.space_group_name_H-M   'P 1'
#
loop_
_entity.id
_entity.type
_entity.pdbx_description
1 polymer ?
#
loop_
_entity_poly.entity_id
_entity_poly.type
_entity_poly.pdbx_seq_one_letter_code
_entity_poly.pdbx_strand_id
1 'polypeptide(L)'
;MQLAAITQGGSPPLPKDSDVKIEIGGAELVAVLTFTGNITPTVAEDARARLMDALCKDGIDPDTDVVDVHGSFRIAQYGPLYSLRPRRNEFWLRLTPAVRTNINYRDCH
;
A
#
# COMPACT_ATOMS: atom_id res chain seq x y z
N MET A 1 -9.96 -35.41 26.44
CA MET A 1 -10.89 -34.37 25.92
C MET A 1 -10.47 -34.08 24.50
N GLN A 2 -11.33 -34.42 23.54
CA GLN A 2 -11.07 -34.29 22.11
C GLN A 2 -11.81 -33.03 21.65
N LEU A 3 -11.06 -31.98 21.32
CA LEU A 3 -11.61 -30.74 20.78
C LEU A 3 -12.10 -31.01 19.36
N ALA A 4 -13.40 -30.79 19.14
CA ALA A 4 -14.07 -31.00 17.87
C ALA A 4 -13.47 -30.12 16.76
N ALA A 5 -13.26 -30.73 15.60
CA ALA A 5 -12.79 -30.07 14.40
C ALA A 5 -13.86 -29.10 13.89
N ILE A 6 -13.53 -27.80 13.89
CA ILE A 6 -14.31 -26.79 13.18
C ILE A 6 -14.09 -27.03 11.69
N THR A 7 -15.08 -27.58 11.01
CA THR A 7 -15.14 -27.62 9.54
C THR A 7 -16.30 -26.75 9.12
N GLN A 8 -16.06 -25.78 8.22
CA GLN A 8 -16.95 -25.20 7.19
C GLN A 8 -16.51 -23.76 6.86
N GLY A 9 -15.70 -23.59 5.80
CA GLY A 9 -15.44 -22.32 5.10
C GLY A 9 -14.07 -21.66 5.32
N GLY A 10 -13.11 -21.86 4.40
CA GLY A 10 -12.19 -20.77 4.01
C GLY A 10 -10.76 -20.74 4.56
N SER A 11 -10.18 -21.83 5.05
CA SER A 11 -8.72 -21.87 5.29
C SER A 11 -7.99 -22.23 3.99
N PRO A 12 -7.09 -21.38 3.46
CA PRO A 12 -6.31 -21.72 2.27
C PRO A 12 -5.42 -22.94 2.54
N PRO A 13 -5.09 -23.74 1.50
CA PRO A 13 -4.21 -24.89 1.67
C PRO A 13 -2.83 -24.44 2.15
N LEU A 14 -2.21 -25.23 3.02
CA LEU A 14 -0.84 -24.99 3.45
C LEU A 14 0.12 -25.03 2.25
N PRO A 15 1.02 -24.05 2.08
CA PRO A 15 2.02 -24.09 1.04
C PRO A 15 2.93 -25.31 1.23
N LYS A 16 3.25 -26.00 0.13
CA LYS A 16 4.22 -27.10 0.11
C LYS A 16 5.65 -26.60 -0.05
N ASP A 17 5.80 -25.40 -0.59
CA ASP A 17 7.07 -24.71 -0.81
C ASP A 17 7.45 -23.94 0.46
N SER A 18 8.70 -24.09 0.92
CA SER A 18 9.21 -23.44 2.13
C SER A 18 9.34 -21.93 2.00
N ASP A 19 9.44 -21.41 0.78
CA ASP A 19 9.59 -19.97 0.52
C ASP A 19 8.24 -19.24 0.52
N VAL A 20 7.13 -19.97 0.57
CA VAL A 20 5.77 -19.41 0.54
C VAL A 20 5.17 -19.41 1.94
N LYS A 21 4.74 -18.23 2.39
CA LYS A 21 4.03 -18.04 3.66
C LYS A 21 2.62 -17.50 3.41
N ILE A 22 1.66 -17.96 4.20
CA ILE A 22 0.32 -17.40 4.25
C ILE A 22 0.23 -16.54 5.49
N GLU A 23 -0.02 -15.26 5.29
CA GLU A 23 -0.16 -14.28 6.36
C GLU A 23 -1.53 -13.62 6.28
N ILE A 24 -2.08 -13.27 7.44
CA ILE A 24 -3.31 -12.48 7.53
C ILE A 24 -2.92 -11.02 7.32
N GLY A 25 -3.24 -10.47 6.16
CA GLY A 25 -3.19 -9.03 5.92
C GLY A 25 -4.41 -8.35 6.51
N GLY A 26 -4.24 -7.62 7.62
CA GLY A 26 -5.30 -6.85 8.25
C GLY A 26 -5.81 -5.67 7.40
N ALA A 27 -6.72 -4.86 7.95
CA ALA A 27 -7.14 -3.62 7.31
C ALA A 27 -6.04 -2.56 7.41
N GLU A 28 -5.73 -1.89 6.30
CA GLU A 28 -4.76 -0.81 6.25
C GLU A 28 -5.37 0.46 5.64
N LEU A 29 -4.95 1.61 6.14
CA LEU A 29 -5.24 2.91 5.54
C LEU A 29 -4.08 3.28 4.63
N VAL A 30 -4.37 3.52 3.34
CA VAL A 30 -3.35 3.83 2.34
C VAL A 30 -3.72 5.05 1.52
N ALA A 31 -2.73 5.87 1.21
CA ALA A 31 -2.79 6.86 0.14
C ALA A 31 -2.42 6.18 -1.18
N VAL A 32 -3.20 6.43 -2.24
CA VAL A 32 -3.05 5.74 -3.53
C VAL A 32 -2.89 6.74 -4.66
N LEU A 33 -1.82 6.58 -5.44
CA LEU A 33 -1.63 7.30 -6.71
C LEU A 33 -1.73 6.33 -7.89
N THR A 34 -2.56 6.65 -8.88
CA THR A 34 -2.58 5.90 -10.14
C THR A 34 -1.55 6.41 -11.13
N PHE A 35 -0.89 5.51 -11.86
CA PHE A 35 0.02 5.85 -12.95
C PHE A 35 -0.10 4.85 -14.12
N THR A 36 0.41 5.25 -15.29
CA THR A 36 0.42 4.44 -16.51
C THR A 36 1.85 4.02 -16.88
N GLY A 37 1.97 2.99 -17.71
CA GLY A 37 3.27 2.49 -18.19
C GLY A 37 3.79 1.29 -17.42
N ASN A 38 5.09 1.02 -17.55
CA ASN A 38 5.76 -0.08 -16.87
C ASN A 38 6.35 0.38 -15.55
N ILE A 39 6.35 -0.51 -14.56
CA ILE A 39 6.99 -0.26 -13.27
C ILE A 39 8.49 -0.41 -13.46
N THR A 40 9.21 0.68 -13.23
CA THR A 40 10.66 0.72 -13.12
C THR A 40 11.01 1.41 -11.81
N PRO A 41 12.24 1.24 -11.28
CA PRO A 41 12.67 1.98 -10.10
C PRO A 41 12.46 3.50 -10.23
N THR A 42 12.77 4.06 -11.40
CA THR A 42 12.56 5.49 -11.69
C THR A 42 11.09 5.88 -11.62
N VAL A 43 10.20 5.10 -12.23
CA VAL A 43 8.74 5.37 -12.20
C VAL A 43 8.19 5.28 -10.78
N ALA A 44 8.72 4.37 -9.96
CA ALA A 44 8.32 4.23 -8.56
C ALA A 44 8.72 5.47 -7.75
N GLU A 45 9.95 5.97 -7.91
CA GLU A 45 10.40 7.20 -7.22
C GLU A 45 9.62 8.45 -7.70
N ASP A 46 9.36 8.58 -8.99
CA ASP A 46 8.56 9.67 -9.53
C ASP A 46 7.12 9.63 -8.98
N ALA A 47 6.52 8.43 -8.90
CA ALA A 47 5.20 8.24 -8.33
C ALA A 47 5.19 8.56 -6.82
N ARG A 48 6.24 8.16 -6.09
CA ARG A 48 6.42 8.48 -4.68
C ARG A 48 6.48 9.99 -4.46
N ALA A 49 7.34 10.70 -5.19
CA ALA A 49 7.49 12.15 -5.06
C ALA A 49 6.17 12.89 -5.34
N ARG A 50 5.45 12.48 -6.40
CA ARG A 50 4.13 13.06 -6.74
C ARG A 50 3.07 12.80 -5.67
N LEU A 51 3.04 11.60 -5.10
CA LEU A 51 2.09 11.27 -4.06
C LEU A 51 2.40 12.04 -2.78
N MET A 52 3.68 12.14 -2.38
CA MET A 52 4.08 12.94 -1.22
C MET A 52 3.70 14.42 -1.38
N ASP A 53 4.00 15.01 -2.53
CA ASP A 53 3.61 16.40 -2.84
C ASP A 53 2.08 16.62 -2.78
N ALA A 54 1.30 15.66 -3.29
CA ALA A 54 -0.16 15.72 -3.20
C ALA A 54 -0.66 15.63 -1.74
N LEU A 55 -0.10 14.72 -0.94
CA LEU A 55 -0.43 14.58 0.47
C LEU A 55 -0.12 15.86 1.25
N CYS A 56 1.06 16.45 1.04
CA CYS A 56 1.44 17.73 1.64
C CYS A 56 0.44 18.85 1.31
N LYS A 57 0.02 18.95 0.05
CA LYS A 57 -0.99 19.95 -0.40
C LYS A 57 -2.35 19.76 0.27
N ASP A 58 -2.69 18.52 0.59
CA ASP A 58 -3.91 18.18 1.32
C ASP A 58 -3.74 18.28 2.85
N GLY A 59 -2.57 18.75 3.31
CA GLY A 59 -2.23 18.92 4.72
C GLY A 59 -1.80 17.63 5.43
N ILE A 60 -1.70 16.51 4.73
CA ILE A 60 -1.21 15.25 5.30
C ILE A 60 0.32 15.36 5.34
N ASP A 61 0.88 15.36 6.54
CA ASP A 61 2.32 15.55 6.75
C ASP A 61 3.03 14.20 6.61
N PRO A 62 3.88 13.99 5.59
CA PRO A 62 4.56 12.72 5.38
C PRO A 62 5.36 12.26 6.58
N ASP A 63 5.98 13.16 7.34
CA ASP A 63 6.87 12.78 8.45
C ASP A 63 6.10 12.24 9.67
N THR A 64 4.82 12.58 9.80
CA THR A 64 3.98 12.19 10.95
C THR A 64 2.84 11.25 10.59
N ASP A 65 2.28 11.36 9.38
CA ASP A 65 1.10 10.62 8.94
C ASP A 65 1.43 9.41 8.06
N VAL A 66 2.65 9.28 7.53
CA VAL A 66 3.05 8.12 6.72
C VAL A 66 3.90 7.17 7.56
N VAL A 67 3.49 5.90 7.64
CA VAL A 67 4.14 4.89 8.51
C VAL A 67 5.56 4.55 8.05
N ASP A 68 5.81 4.64 6.74
CA ASP A 68 7.04 4.17 6.11
C ASP A 68 7.68 5.24 5.20
N VAL A 69 7.83 6.46 5.73
CA VAL A 69 8.45 7.60 5.01
C VAL A 69 9.80 7.24 4.39
N HIS A 70 10.52 6.30 5.02
CA HIS A 70 11.92 5.95 4.72
C HIS A 70 12.12 4.68 3.86
N GLY A 71 11.10 4.13 3.20
CA GLY A 71 11.37 3.24 2.06
C GLY A 71 10.46 2.04 1.83
N SER A 72 9.41 1.83 2.62
CA SER A 72 8.43 0.78 2.30
C SER A 72 7.25 1.39 1.55
N PHE A 73 7.05 0.95 0.32
CA PHE A 73 5.87 1.26 -0.48
C PHE A 73 5.35 -0.01 -1.14
N ARG A 74 4.11 0.04 -1.62
CA ARG A 74 3.57 -1.06 -2.43
C ARG A 74 3.21 -0.56 -3.81
N ILE A 75 3.32 -1.47 -4.77
CA ILE A 75 2.88 -1.24 -6.13
C ILE A 75 1.88 -2.33 -6.48
N ALA A 76 0.73 -1.93 -7.00
CA ALA A 76 -0.23 -2.83 -7.61
C ALA A 76 -0.24 -2.60 -9.12
N GLN A 77 -0.09 -3.68 -9.88
CA GLN A 77 -0.11 -3.67 -11.33
C GLN A 77 -1.32 -4.42 -11.85
N TYR A 78 -2.12 -3.78 -12.68
CA TYR A 78 -3.32 -4.38 -13.25
C TYR A 78 -3.21 -4.55 -14.77
N GLY A 79 -3.78 -5.65 -15.27
CA GLY A 79 -3.81 -6.00 -16.69
C GLY A 79 -2.53 -6.71 -17.20
N PRO A 80 -2.54 -7.27 -18.42
CA PRO A 80 -1.40 -8.00 -18.98
C PRO A 80 -0.27 -7.09 -19.49
N LEU A 81 0.98 -7.61 -19.48
CA LEU A 81 2.19 -6.87 -19.89
C LEU A 81 2.14 -6.36 -21.33
N TYR A 82 1.58 -7.16 -22.23
CA TYR A 82 1.50 -6.87 -23.66
C TYR A 82 0.04 -6.61 -24.04
N SER A 83 -0.46 -5.42 -23.70
CA SER A 83 -1.81 -4.97 -24.01
C SER A 83 -1.78 -3.65 -24.76
N LEU A 84 -2.68 -3.49 -25.74
CA LEU A 84 -2.93 -2.21 -26.42
C LEU A 84 -3.73 -1.23 -25.56
N ARG A 85 -4.27 -1.68 -24.41
CA ARG A 85 -4.98 -0.82 -23.45
C ARG A 85 -4.01 -0.26 -22.42
N PRO A 86 -4.16 1.00 -21.99
CA PRO A 86 -3.33 1.57 -20.94
C PRO A 86 -3.50 0.75 -19.65
N ARG A 87 -2.36 0.30 -19.09
CA ARG A 87 -2.34 -0.33 -17.77
C ARG A 87 -2.56 0.75 -16.73
N ARG A 88 -3.51 0.52 -15.84
CA ARG A 88 -3.65 1.30 -14.62
C ARG A 88 -2.80 0.60 -13.57
N ASN A 89 -1.75 1.26 -13.09
CA ASN A 89 -0.99 0.82 -11.93
C ASN A 89 -1.28 1.76 -10.77
N GLU A 90 -1.04 1.29 -9.56
CA GLU A 90 -1.24 2.06 -8.34
C GLU A 90 0.02 2.00 -7.47
N PHE A 91 0.39 3.13 -6.90
CA PHE A 91 1.46 3.28 -5.91
C PHE A 91 0.82 3.61 -4.56
N TRP A 92 1.15 2.84 -3.53
CA TRP A 92 0.48 2.90 -2.23
C TRP A 92 1.50 3.28 -1.14
N LEU A 93 1.13 4.27 -0.34
CA LEU A 93 1.81 4.63 0.92
C LEU A 93 0.88 4.35 2.08
N ARG A 94 1.41 3.68 3.12
CA ARG A 94 0.64 3.40 4.33
C ARG A 94 0.54 4.64 5.20
N LEU A 95 -0.67 4.97 5.61
CA LEU A 95 -0.94 6.07 6.52
C LEU A 95 -1.15 5.56 7.95
N THR A 96 -0.74 6.37 8.92
CA THR A 96 -1.11 6.20 10.31
C THR A 96 -2.56 6.64 10.47
N PRO A 97 -3.45 5.81 11.06
CA PRO A 97 -4.79 6.25 11.41
C PRO A 97 -4.68 7.26 12.56
N ALA A 98 -4.59 8.54 12.23
CA ALA A 98 -4.46 9.58 13.24
C ALA A 98 -5.82 9.82 13.93
N VAL A 99 -5.89 9.62 15.25
CA VAL A 99 -6.95 10.22 16.08
C VAL A 99 -6.48 11.64 16.41
N ARG A 100 -6.77 12.61 15.52
CA ARG A 100 -6.31 13.99 15.74
C ARG A 100 -7.27 14.75 16.67
N THR A 101 -6.89 14.91 17.94
CA THR A 101 -7.37 16.03 18.77
C THR A 101 -6.48 17.25 18.49
N ASN A 102 -6.97 18.20 17.67
CA ASN A 102 -6.39 19.52 17.39
C ASN A 102 -4.88 19.56 17.07
N ILE A 103 -4.53 19.60 15.78
CA ILE A 103 -3.17 19.93 15.33
C ILE A 103 -3.24 21.15 14.41
N ASN A 104 -2.47 22.19 14.77
CA ASN A 104 -2.18 23.33 13.90
C ASN A 104 -1.21 22.88 12.81
N TYR A 105 -1.66 22.88 11.55
CA TYR A 105 -0.81 22.62 10.39
C TYR A 105 0.27 23.70 10.31
N ARG A 106 1.54 23.30 10.46
CA ARG A 106 2.68 24.11 10.05
C ARG A 106 3.47 23.35 9.01
N ASP A 107 3.42 23.92 7.81
CA ASP A 107 4.41 23.94 6.74
C ASP A 107 5.20 22.64 6.49
N CYS A 108 4.75 21.89 5.49
CA CYS A 108 5.59 20.93 4.77
C CYS A 108 6.76 21.71 4.14
N HIS A 109 7.99 21.40 4.54
CA HIS A 109 9.22 22.05 4.06
C HIS A 109 9.92 21.24 2.97
#